data_AF-A0A4Q6AWV1-F1
#
_entry.id   AF-A0A4Q6AWV1-F1
#
_cell.length_a   1.000
_cell.length_b   1.000
_cell.length_c   1.000
_cell.angle_alpha   90.00
_cell.angle_beta   90.00
_cell.angle_gamma   90.00
#
_symmetry.space_group_name_H-M   'P 1'
#
loop_
_entity.id
_entity.type
_entity.pdbx_description
1 polymer ?
#
loop_
_entity_poly.entity_id
_entity_poly.type
_entity_poly.pdbx_seq_one_letter_code
_entity_poly.pdbx_strand_id
1 'polypeptide(L)'
;MALVAGIIFTLVWRVDNAVISLPSVMACLLIWAVVRNQMATLGRYTMKAAVIVVVPVAIVVAVLISLGYPLADNFRDALGYVGGSQAHGLPEILNGGVFAINLPNFILPAAAILLAIATGIRSFQRSVSFRDLIIVAFFTTAYVLNFQRGLVRHAPGIEGSDNFISSVVYFLIPFQILVLAKVRICRIWIFALAGYLFIMAFKTPQPRETNIYLISALEVPADIRYADSTDAASRVPAYREYVSRFNGLDSLLKMNFPRTASFIDLSNTPMLYYYLQREVPGYFSQYTQNMVTGPIQERNVKRLQGLDLPLVVFSSWPAHNFFDRTDGVENTIRYHKLSAYVFENYKPLGVVSGKFIWLKHGLGLRFNNTEPVPDSVYSAVQAFGLQKLPYLWAKGKASRTRGLLLSKTGADSWQLPAGLRRKGDNFVILQVSNSSHEPRTLRLVYFALGKEQGSFDFWISGEDRSAYLVPVSTQYNWYSKQVDSIVVQRPVPDLSVDKLSLHEEL
;
A
#
# COMPACT_ATOMS: atom_id res chain seq x y z
N MET A 1 -26.52 -4.89 -24.12
CA MET A 1 -25.44 -4.50 -25.07
C MET A 1 -24.68 -3.29 -24.53
N ALA A 2 -25.24 -2.07 -24.56
CA ALA A 2 -24.55 -0.85 -24.08
C ALA A 2 -24.03 -0.94 -22.63
N LEU A 3 -24.82 -1.52 -21.72
CA LEU A 3 -24.42 -1.74 -20.32
C LEU A 3 -23.22 -2.71 -20.18
N VAL A 4 -23.22 -3.79 -20.96
CA VAL A 4 -22.14 -4.78 -20.98
C VAL A 4 -20.88 -4.16 -21.59
N ALA A 5 -21.03 -3.43 -22.70
CA ALA A 5 -19.94 -2.67 -23.30
C ALA A 5 -19.37 -1.62 -22.35
N GLY A 6 -20.22 -0.92 -21.59
CA GLY A 6 -19.82 0.03 -20.56
C GLY A 6 -19.04 -0.62 -19.43
N ILE A 7 -19.43 -1.81 -18.98
CA ILE A 7 -18.68 -2.58 -17.96
C ILE A 7 -17.34 -3.08 -18.50
N ILE A 8 -17.31 -3.60 -19.73
CA ILE A 8 -16.05 -4.04 -20.36
C ILE A 8 -15.12 -2.83 -20.55
N PHE A 9 -15.66 -1.70 -20.99
CA PHE A 9 -14.91 -0.46 -21.12
C PHE A 9 -14.37 0.02 -19.77
N THR A 10 -15.17 -0.01 -18.70
CA THR A 10 -14.67 0.35 -17.37
C THR A 10 -13.62 -0.63 -16.87
N LEU A 11 -13.73 -1.94 -17.15
CA LEU A 11 -12.70 -2.92 -16.79
C LEU A 11 -11.35 -2.59 -17.44
N VAL A 12 -11.38 -2.19 -18.72
CA VAL A 12 -10.15 -1.84 -19.47
C VAL A 12 -9.62 -0.47 -19.07
N TRP A 13 -10.50 0.51 -18.83
CA TRP A 13 -10.11 1.87 -18.49
C TRP A 13 -9.64 2.02 -17.04
N ARG A 14 -10.44 1.53 -16.08
CA ARG A 14 -10.20 1.61 -14.64
C ARG A 14 -10.82 0.42 -13.91
N VAL A 15 -10.00 -0.61 -13.70
CA VAL A 15 -10.38 -1.86 -13.02
C VAL A 15 -11.08 -1.60 -11.68
N ASP A 16 -10.63 -0.62 -10.90
CA ASP A 16 -11.23 -0.29 -9.61
C ASP A 16 -12.69 0.19 -9.74
N ASN A 17 -12.97 1.06 -10.71
CA ASN A 17 -14.33 1.49 -11.02
C ASN A 17 -15.19 0.32 -11.51
N ALA A 18 -14.61 -0.61 -12.26
CA ALA A 18 -15.33 -1.77 -12.76
C ALA A 18 -15.71 -2.78 -11.67
N VAL A 19 -14.79 -3.04 -10.73
CA VAL A 19 -15.04 -3.89 -9.55
C VAL A 19 -16.23 -3.37 -8.74
N ILE A 20 -16.44 -2.06 -8.70
CA ILE A 20 -17.58 -1.43 -8.01
C ILE A 20 -18.85 -1.41 -8.90
N SER A 21 -18.69 -1.07 -10.18
CA SER A 21 -19.81 -0.85 -11.09
C SER A 21 -20.50 -2.16 -11.48
N LEU A 22 -19.74 -3.23 -11.73
CA LEU A 22 -20.30 -4.51 -12.18
C LEU A 22 -21.28 -5.12 -11.15
N PRO A 23 -20.92 -5.29 -9.86
CA PRO A 23 -21.86 -5.83 -8.89
C PRO A 23 -23.04 -4.87 -8.61
N SER A 24 -22.83 -3.56 -8.69
CA SER A 24 -23.91 -2.55 -8.60
C SER A 24 -24.93 -2.70 -9.73
N VAL A 25 -24.46 -2.89 -10.96
CA VAL A 25 -25.33 -3.20 -12.11
C VAL A 25 -26.04 -4.53 -11.92
N MET A 26 -25.33 -5.57 -11.47
CA MET A 26 -25.93 -6.88 -11.18
C MET A 26 -27.06 -6.78 -10.14
N ALA A 27 -26.87 -5.99 -9.08
CA ALA A 27 -27.90 -5.73 -8.08
C ALA A 27 -29.13 -5.05 -8.69
N CYS A 28 -28.93 -4.02 -9.53
CA CYS A 28 -30.03 -3.36 -10.25
C CYS A 28 -30.78 -4.31 -11.18
N LEU A 29 -30.07 -5.15 -11.94
CA LEU A 29 -30.67 -6.14 -12.84
C LEU A 29 -31.45 -7.21 -12.07
N LEU A 30 -30.95 -7.64 -10.91
CA LEU A 30 -31.64 -8.59 -10.05
C LEU A 30 -32.93 -7.97 -9.49
N ILE A 31 -32.87 -6.74 -8.96
CA ILE A 31 -34.06 -6.01 -8.49
C ILE A 31 -35.08 -5.87 -9.61
N TRP A 32 -34.64 -5.49 -10.82
CA TRP A 32 -35.51 -5.40 -11.99
C TRP A 32 -36.16 -6.74 -12.32
N ALA A 33 -35.39 -7.83 -12.36
CA ALA A 33 -35.89 -9.15 -12.69
C ALA A 33 -36.89 -9.67 -11.66
N VAL A 34 -36.65 -9.42 -10.37
CA VAL A 34 -37.58 -9.80 -9.29
C VAL A 34 -38.88 -8.98 -9.38
N VAL A 35 -38.77 -7.65 -9.45
CA VAL A 35 -39.96 -6.75 -9.48
C VAL A 35 -40.81 -6.96 -10.73
N ARG A 36 -40.20 -7.35 -11.86
CA ARG A 36 -40.91 -7.59 -13.14
C ARG A 36 -41.23 -9.06 -13.41
N ASN A 37 -40.88 -9.98 -12.50
CA ASN A 37 -41.00 -11.42 -12.70
C ASN A 37 -40.30 -11.91 -14.01
N GLN A 38 -39.09 -11.42 -14.26
CA GLN A 38 -38.28 -11.65 -15.47
C GLN A 38 -36.98 -12.44 -15.18
N MET A 39 -36.96 -13.29 -14.14
CA MET A 39 -35.76 -14.05 -13.74
C MET A 39 -35.21 -14.94 -14.87
N ALA A 40 -36.08 -15.60 -15.63
CA ALA A 40 -35.67 -16.41 -16.79
C ALA A 40 -35.01 -15.57 -17.90
N THR A 41 -35.51 -14.34 -18.11
CA THR A 41 -34.94 -13.41 -19.08
C THR A 41 -33.58 -12.91 -18.63
N LEU A 42 -33.41 -12.57 -17.34
CA LEU A 42 -32.11 -12.23 -16.77
C LEU A 42 -31.10 -13.36 -16.95
N GLY A 43 -31.47 -14.60 -16.60
CA GLY A 43 -30.59 -15.77 -16.76
C GLY A 43 -30.10 -15.95 -18.20
N ARG A 44 -30.99 -15.81 -19.19
CA ARG A 44 -30.62 -15.88 -20.62
C ARG A 44 -29.63 -14.79 -21.02
N TYR A 45 -29.82 -13.55 -20.57
CA TYR A 45 -28.90 -12.46 -20.90
C TYR A 45 -27.55 -12.57 -20.17
N THR A 46 -27.56 -13.00 -18.90
CA THR A 46 -26.34 -13.26 -18.13
C THR A 46 -25.50 -14.35 -18.79
N MET A 47 -26.12 -15.45 -19.24
CA MET A 47 -25.41 -16.50 -19.98
C MET A 47 -24.80 -15.98 -21.29
N LYS A 48 -25.56 -15.21 -22.09
CA LYS A 48 -25.02 -14.59 -23.32
C LYS A 48 -23.84 -13.65 -23.02
N ALA A 49 -23.96 -12.82 -21.99
CA ALA A 49 -22.89 -11.92 -21.57
C ALA A 49 -21.67 -12.70 -21.06
N ALA A 50 -21.88 -13.76 -20.29
CA ALA A 50 -20.81 -14.64 -19.81
C ALA A 50 -20.05 -15.26 -20.97
N VAL A 51 -20.71 -15.78 -22.01
CA VAL A 51 -20.04 -16.31 -23.20
C VAL A 51 -19.20 -15.24 -23.91
N ILE A 52 -19.76 -14.03 -24.08
CA ILE A 52 -19.06 -12.90 -24.73
C ILE A 52 -17.80 -12.47 -23.97
N VAL A 53 -17.75 -12.64 -22.64
CA VAL A 53 -16.59 -12.26 -21.82
C VAL A 53 -15.63 -13.43 -21.62
N VAL A 54 -16.15 -14.60 -21.26
CA VAL A 54 -15.36 -15.79 -20.90
C VAL A 54 -14.58 -16.31 -22.11
N VAL A 55 -15.18 -16.33 -23.31
CA VAL A 55 -14.48 -16.86 -24.50
C VAL A 55 -13.25 -16.00 -24.86
N PRO A 56 -13.34 -14.67 -25.03
CA PRO A 56 -12.15 -13.85 -25.26
C PRO A 56 -11.11 -13.93 -24.14
N VAL A 57 -11.54 -13.94 -22.87
CA VAL A 57 -10.62 -14.08 -21.73
C VAL A 57 -9.89 -15.43 -21.78
N ALA A 58 -10.61 -16.53 -22.07
CA ALA A 58 -10.01 -17.85 -22.20
C ALA A 58 -9.00 -17.92 -23.35
N ILE A 59 -9.29 -17.29 -24.49
CA ILE A 59 -8.36 -17.17 -25.62
C ILE A 59 -7.11 -16.40 -25.19
N VAL A 60 -7.26 -15.23 -24.54
CA VAL A 60 -6.12 -14.44 -24.06
C VAL A 60 -5.27 -15.25 -23.06
N VAL A 61 -5.91 -15.93 -22.11
CA VAL A 61 -5.22 -16.80 -21.15
C VAL A 61 -4.48 -17.94 -21.86
N ALA A 62 -5.10 -18.60 -22.83
CA ALA A 62 -4.46 -19.67 -23.60
C ALA A 62 -3.25 -19.16 -24.39
N VAL A 63 -3.37 -17.97 -25.02
CA VAL A 63 -2.24 -17.31 -25.72
C VAL A 63 -1.11 -17.01 -24.75
N LEU A 64 -1.40 -16.42 -23.59
CA LEU A 64 -0.38 -16.10 -22.59
C LEU A 64 0.31 -17.36 -22.05
N ILE A 65 -0.43 -18.45 -21.82
CA ILE A 65 0.15 -19.75 -21.45
C ILE A 65 1.06 -20.27 -22.57
N SER A 66 0.63 -20.18 -23.83
CA SER A 66 1.42 -20.66 -24.98
C SER A 66 2.72 -19.87 -25.18
N LEU A 67 2.74 -18.60 -24.77
CA LEU A 67 3.92 -17.73 -24.79
C LEU A 67 4.83 -17.92 -23.57
N GLY A 68 4.51 -18.87 -22.67
CA GLY A 68 5.32 -19.17 -21.49
C GLY A 68 5.19 -18.15 -20.36
N TYR A 69 4.15 -17.31 -20.34
CA TYR A 69 3.94 -16.37 -19.24
C TYR A 69 3.58 -17.12 -17.94
N PRO A 70 4.19 -16.76 -16.79
CA PRO A 70 3.94 -17.41 -15.50
C PRO A 70 2.61 -16.94 -14.88
N LEU A 71 1.49 -17.21 -15.55
CA LEU A 71 0.17 -16.72 -15.14
C LEU A 71 -0.21 -17.13 -13.72
N ALA A 72 0.14 -18.34 -13.30
CA ALA A 72 -0.17 -18.82 -11.96
C ALA A 72 0.50 -17.96 -10.88
N ASP A 73 1.78 -17.62 -11.06
CA ASP A 73 2.51 -16.79 -10.09
C ASP A 73 2.07 -15.34 -10.16
N ASN A 74 1.83 -14.80 -11.36
CA ASN A 74 1.28 -13.46 -11.54
C ASN A 74 -0.11 -13.32 -10.90
N PHE A 75 -0.96 -14.35 -11.01
CA PHE A 75 -2.27 -14.37 -10.38
C PHE A 75 -2.16 -14.48 -8.85
N ARG A 76 -1.20 -15.26 -8.32
CA ARG A 76 -0.89 -15.31 -6.88
C ARG A 76 -0.37 -13.97 -6.36
N ASP A 77 0.47 -13.28 -7.13
CA ASP A 77 0.96 -11.93 -6.80
C ASP A 77 -0.20 -10.94 -6.79
N ALA A 78 -1.07 -10.95 -7.81
CA ALA A 78 -2.25 -10.11 -7.88
C ALA A 78 -3.23 -10.37 -6.73
N LEU A 79 -3.54 -11.64 -6.43
CA LEU A 79 -4.39 -12.01 -5.29
C LEU A 79 -3.77 -11.61 -3.96
N GLY A 80 -2.46 -11.80 -3.80
CA GLY A 80 -1.73 -11.38 -2.61
C GLY A 80 -1.79 -9.87 -2.43
N TYR A 81 -1.71 -9.10 -3.51
CA TYR A 81 -1.82 -7.64 -3.49
C TYR A 81 -3.24 -7.19 -3.11
N VAL A 82 -4.27 -7.77 -3.76
CA VAL A 82 -5.67 -7.47 -3.46
C VAL A 82 -6.03 -7.82 -2.01
N GLY A 83 -5.56 -8.98 -1.52
CA GLY A 83 -5.72 -9.40 -0.13
C GLY A 83 -4.85 -8.61 0.86
N GLY A 84 -3.79 -7.96 0.36
CA GLY A 84 -2.91 -7.07 1.12
C GLY A 84 -3.56 -5.75 1.55
N SER A 85 -4.77 -5.45 1.08
CA SER A 85 -5.58 -4.30 1.54
C SER A 85 -5.71 -4.21 3.07
N GLN A 86 -5.77 -5.33 3.78
CA GLN A 86 -5.75 -5.36 5.26
C GLN A 86 -4.36 -5.05 5.88
N ALA A 87 -3.29 -5.12 5.09
CA ALA A 87 -1.92 -4.76 5.52
C ALA A 87 -1.60 -3.27 5.34
N HIS A 88 -2.50 -2.49 4.75
CA HIS A 88 -2.29 -1.07 4.47
C HIS A 88 -2.71 -0.13 5.62
N GLY A 89 -3.23 -0.66 6.72
CA GLY A 89 -3.53 0.13 7.91
C GLY A 89 -4.42 -0.66 8.86
N LEU A 90 -3.89 -0.96 10.04
CA LEU A 90 -4.66 -1.56 11.12
C LEU A 90 -5.29 -0.43 11.94
N PRO A 91 -6.63 -0.37 12.06
CA PRO A 91 -7.30 0.63 12.90
C PRO A 91 -6.78 0.65 14.34
N GLU A 92 -6.28 -0.49 14.83
CA GLU A 92 -5.68 -0.67 16.16
C GLU A 92 -4.39 0.15 16.38
N ILE A 93 -3.80 0.70 15.31
CA ILE A 93 -2.62 1.58 15.36
C ILE A 93 -3.02 3.04 15.68
N LEU A 94 -4.27 3.45 15.40
CA LEU A 94 -4.71 4.83 15.58
C LEU A 94 -5.13 5.11 17.02
N ASN A 95 -4.36 5.96 17.71
CA ASN A 95 -4.74 6.51 19.00
C ASN A 95 -5.51 7.83 18.79
N GLY A 96 -6.85 7.78 18.93
CA GLY A 96 -7.69 8.99 19.01
C GLY A 96 -8.21 9.49 17.66
N GLY A 97 -9.51 9.80 17.61
CA GLY A 97 -10.20 10.22 16.38
C GLY A 97 -11.43 9.38 16.02
N VAL A 98 -12.10 8.79 17.03
CA VAL A 98 -13.22 7.85 16.85
C VAL A 98 -14.31 8.42 15.94
N PHE A 99 -14.65 9.72 16.05
CA PHE A 99 -15.76 10.28 15.27
C PHE A 99 -15.43 10.50 13.78
N ALA A 100 -14.28 11.09 13.45
CA ALA A 100 -13.88 11.38 12.06
C ALA A 100 -13.65 10.08 11.25
N ILE A 101 -13.28 9.00 11.94
CA ILE A 101 -13.22 7.66 11.36
C ILE A 101 -14.63 7.08 11.29
N ASN A 102 -15.38 7.06 12.40
CA ASN A 102 -16.65 6.35 12.47
C ASN A 102 -17.77 6.94 11.61
N LEU A 103 -17.77 8.25 11.38
CA LEU A 103 -18.81 8.89 10.58
C LEU A 103 -18.81 8.36 9.14
N PRO A 104 -17.75 8.56 8.33
CA PRO A 104 -17.68 8.01 6.98
C PRO A 104 -17.56 6.48 6.99
N ASN A 105 -16.94 5.90 8.03
CA ASN A 105 -16.67 4.47 8.05
C ASN A 105 -17.77 3.59 8.67
N PHE A 106 -18.77 4.11 9.37
CA PHE A 106 -19.82 3.25 9.96
C PHE A 106 -21.19 3.91 9.90
N ILE A 107 -21.29 5.18 10.28
CA ILE A 107 -22.57 5.88 10.38
C ILE A 107 -23.17 6.15 9.00
N LEU A 108 -22.41 6.76 8.08
CA LEU A 108 -22.91 7.08 6.73
C LEU A 108 -23.28 5.83 5.90
N PRO A 109 -22.49 4.73 5.91
CA PRO A 109 -22.91 3.46 5.31
C PRO A 109 -24.17 2.87 5.92
N ALA A 110 -24.28 2.84 7.24
CA ALA A 110 -25.49 2.35 7.90
C ALA A 110 -26.70 3.20 7.50
N ALA A 111 -26.58 4.52 7.51
CA ALA A 111 -27.63 5.43 7.08
C ALA A 111 -28.04 5.20 5.62
N ALA A 112 -27.06 5.09 4.70
CA ALA A 112 -27.33 4.86 3.28
C ALA A 112 -28.05 3.52 3.03
N ILE A 113 -27.68 2.47 3.76
CA ILE A 113 -28.33 1.15 3.69
C ILE A 113 -29.75 1.22 4.25
N LEU A 114 -29.96 1.80 5.43
CA LEU A 114 -31.27 1.94 6.05
C LEU A 114 -32.24 2.74 5.15
N LEU A 115 -31.76 3.84 4.57
CA LEU A 115 -32.54 4.65 3.62
C LEU A 115 -32.82 3.90 2.31
N ALA A 116 -31.91 3.03 1.85
CA ALA A 116 -32.15 2.18 0.69
C ALA A 116 -33.23 1.13 0.97
N ILE A 117 -33.19 0.49 2.15
CA ILE A 117 -34.23 -0.44 2.60
C ILE A 117 -35.58 0.27 2.69
N ALA A 118 -35.63 1.46 3.32
CA ALA A 118 -36.86 2.26 3.40
C ALA A 118 -37.41 2.62 2.01
N THR A 119 -36.53 2.99 1.07
CA THR A 119 -36.89 3.25 -0.33
C THR A 119 -37.45 2.00 -1.01
N GLY A 120 -36.83 0.83 -0.77
CA GLY A 120 -37.29 -0.48 -1.25
C GLY A 120 -38.70 -0.81 -0.75
N ILE A 121 -38.92 -0.77 0.57
CA ILE A 121 -40.24 -1.01 1.19
C ILE A 121 -41.30 -0.08 0.59
N ARG A 122 -40.99 1.21 0.48
CA ARG A 122 -41.90 2.20 -0.11
C ARG A 122 -42.16 1.99 -1.61
N SER A 123 -41.19 1.47 -2.34
CA SER A 123 -41.38 1.09 -3.74
C SER A 123 -42.34 -0.09 -3.89
N PHE A 124 -42.30 -1.08 -2.98
CA PHE A 124 -43.29 -2.16 -2.97
C PHE A 124 -44.70 -1.65 -2.66
N GLN A 125 -44.81 -0.62 -1.81
CA GLN A 125 -46.06 0.10 -1.55
C GLN A 125 -46.47 1.06 -2.70
N ARG A 126 -45.77 1.04 -3.84
CA ARG A 126 -46.00 1.90 -5.02
C ARG A 126 -45.92 3.41 -4.75
N SER A 127 -45.25 3.80 -3.68
CA SER A 127 -45.12 5.22 -3.28
C SER A 127 -43.85 5.90 -3.81
N VAL A 128 -42.93 5.12 -4.39
CA VAL A 128 -41.66 5.55 -5.00
C VAL A 128 -41.61 4.99 -6.43
N SER A 129 -41.02 5.75 -7.37
CA SER A 129 -40.89 5.28 -8.75
C SER A 129 -39.84 4.17 -8.85
N PHE A 130 -40.07 3.20 -9.74
CA PHE A 130 -39.10 2.13 -10.01
C PHE A 130 -37.73 2.68 -10.46
N ARG A 131 -37.73 3.83 -11.16
CA ARG A 131 -36.50 4.53 -11.56
C ARG A 131 -35.71 4.99 -10.34
N ASP A 132 -36.36 5.63 -9.37
CA ASP A 132 -35.71 6.09 -8.14
C ASP A 132 -35.15 4.89 -7.34
N LEU A 133 -35.88 3.77 -7.27
CA LEU A 133 -35.40 2.54 -6.64
C LEU A 133 -34.10 2.03 -7.27
N ILE A 134 -34.03 1.98 -8.60
CA ILE A 134 -32.83 1.52 -9.32
C ILE A 134 -31.64 2.46 -9.11
N ILE A 135 -31.86 3.78 -9.11
CA ILE A 135 -30.81 4.77 -8.85
C ILE A 135 -30.26 4.59 -7.42
N VAL A 136 -31.15 4.47 -6.43
CA VAL A 136 -30.76 4.24 -5.04
C VAL A 136 -30.00 2.93 -4.90
N ALA A 137 -30.51 1.84 -5.46
CA ALA A 137 -29.84 0.54 -5.41
C ALA A 137 -28.42 0.61 -6.01
N PHE A 138 -28.27 1.21 -7.19
CA PHE A 138 -26.97 1.34 -7.84
C PHE A 138 -25.96 2.07 -6.96
N PHE A 139 -26.30 3.27 -6.50
CA PHE A 139 -25.38 4.10 -5.74
C PHE A 139 -25.12 3.57 -4.33
N THR A 140 -26.10 2.94 -3.68
CA THR A 140 -25.89 2.27 -2.39
C THR A 140 -24.95 1.09 -2.54
N THR A 141 -25.16 0.20 -3.53
CA THR A 141 -24.25 -0.92 -3.77
C THR A 141 -22.85 -0.43 -4.14
N ALA A 142 -22.76 0.58 -5.00
CA ALA A 142 -21.48 1.15 -5.40
C ALA A 142 -20.73 1.76 -4.20
N TYR A 143 -21.45 2.44 -3.31
CA TYR A 143 -20.88 3.00 -2.09
C TYR A 143 -20.38 1.90 -1.15
N VAL A 144 -21.19 0.87 -0.86
CA VAL A 144 -20.83 -0.23 0.05
C VAL A 144 -19.63 -1.03 -0.48
N LEU A 145 -19.49 -1.20 -1.79
CA LEU A 145 -18.36 -1.92 -2.38
C LEU A 145 -17.08 -1.07 -2.43
N ASN A 146 -17.20 0.25 -2.57
CA ASN A 146 -16.04 1.14 -2.50
C ASN A 146 -15.63 1.47 -1.05
N PHE A 147 -16.56 1.33 -0.11
CA PHE A 147 -16.40 1.67 1.29
C PHE A 147 -15.20 0.97 1.96
N GLN A 148 -14.88 -0.27 1.57
CA GLN A 148 -13.68 -0.98 2.04
C GLN A 148 -12.39 -0.17 1.82
N ARG A 149 -12.33 0.69 0.80
CA ARG A 149 -11.19 1.56 0.52
C ARG A 149 -11.00 2.65 1.58
N GLY A 150 -12.10 3.06 2.23
CA GLY A 150 -12.10 3.99 3.37
C GLY A 150 -11.79 3.35 4.72
N LEU A 151 -11.87 2.02 4.82
CA LEU A 151 -11.49 1.27 6.02
C LEU A 151 -9.99 1.03 6.14
N VAL A 152 -9.25 1.13 5.03
CA VAL A 152 -7.81 0.92 4.98
C VAL A 152 -7.07 2.27 5.02
N ARG A 153 -5.79 2.31 4.60
CA ARG A 153 -4.92 3.51 4.59
C ARG A 153 -5.58 4.83 4.22
N HIS A 154 -6.52 4.81 3.28
CA HIS A 154 -7.19 6.01 2.80
C HIS A 154 -8.34 6.47 3.72
N ALA A 155 -8.42 5.93 4.93
CA ALA A 155 -9.30 6.44 5.96
C ALA A 155 -8.98 7.92 6.22
N PRO A 156 -9.99 8.78 6.41
CA PRO A 156 -9.77 10.20 6.64
C PRO A 156 -8.94 10.48 7.90
N GLY A 157 -8.93 9.57 8.87
CA GLY A 157 -8.08 9.65 10.06
C GLY A 157 -6.59 9.37 9.81
N ILE A 158 -6.22 8.74 8.68
CA ILE A 158 -4.83 8.39 8.34
C ILE A 158 -4.26 9.40 7.34
N GLU A 159 -4.92 9.59 6.21
CA GLU A 159 -4.44 10.48 5.14
C GLU A 159 -4.96 11.91 5.26
N GLY A 160 -5.81 12.20 6.25
CA GLY A 160 -6.41 13.53 6.42
C GLY A 160 -7.35 13.93 5.26
N SER A 161 -7.75 12.97 4.43
CA SER A 161 -8.59 13.20 3.25
C SER A 161 -9.57 12.05 3.05
N ASP A 162 -10.77 12.37 2.59
CA ASP A 162 -11.78 11.41 2.16
C ASP A 162 -11.89 11.28 0.63
N ASN A 163 -10.89 11.78 -0.12
CA ASN A 163 -10.89 11.74 -1.61
C ASN A 163 -11.03 10.33 -2.19
N PHE A 164 -10.65 9.32 -1.40
CA PHE A 164 -10.64 7.92 -1.81
C PHE A 164 -11.90 7.17 -1.41
N ILE A 165 -12.69 7.73 -0.50
CA ILE A 165 -14.05 7.25 -0.21
C ILE A 165 -14.96 7.85 -1.27
N SER A 166 -15.72 7.02 -1.99
CA SER A 166 -16.66 7.52 -3.00
C SER A 166 -17.57 8.58 -2.37
N SER A 167 -17.36 9.83 -2.77
CA SER A 167 -18.11 11.02 -2.34
C SER A 167 -19.60 10.95 -2.71
N VAL A 168 -19.99 9.88 -3.42
CA VAL A 168 -21.35 9.52 -3.78
C VAL A 168 -22.28 9.52 -2.57
N VAL A 169 -21.82 9.13 -1.36
CA VAL A 169 -22.68 9.12 -0.17
C VAL A 169 -23.25 10.49 0.16
N TYR A 170 -22.47 11.56 -0.08
CA TYR A 170 -22.90 12.91 0.20
C TYR A 170 -24.01 13.40 -0.72
N PHE A 171 -24.19 12.76 -1.88
CA PHE A 171 -25.31 12.99 -2.78
C PHE A 171 -26.42 11.96 -2.58
N LEU A 172 -26.06 10.70 -2.31
CA LEU A 172 -27.00 9.59 -2.13
C LEU A 172 -27.99 9.84 -0.99
N ILE A 173 -27.50 10.27 0.19
CA ILE A 173 -28.36 10.50 1.35
C ILE A 173 -29.37 11.62 1.07
N PRO A 174 -28.97 12.83 0.61
CA PRO A 174 -29.92 13.86 0.21
C PRO A 174 -30.91 13.39 -0.87
N PHE A 175 -30.44 12.64 -1.87
CA PHE A 175 -31.32 12.09 -2.90
C PHE A 175 -32.37 11.15 -2.32
N GLN A 176 -31.98 10.22 -1.45
CA GLN A 176 -32.90 9.29 -0.76
C GLN A 176 -33.92 10.04 0.10
N ILE A 177 -33.49 11.06 0.86
CA ILE A 177 -34.41 11.90 1.64
C ILE A 177 -35.44 12.57 0.74
N LEU A 178 -35.03 13.13 -0.40
CA LEU A 178 -35.95 13.78 -1.34
C LEU A 178 -36.91 12.79 -2.01
N VAL A 179 -36.45 11.58 -2.34
CA VAL A 179 -37.30 10.48 -2.83
C VAL A 179 -38.37 10.15 -1.80
N LEU A 180 -37.97 9.99 -0.53
CA LEU A 180 -38.87 9.63 0.56
C LEU A 180 -39.82 10.78 0.94
N ALA A 181 -39.37 12.02 0.87
CA ALA A 181 -40.18 13.21 1.13
C ALA A 181 -41.13 13.58 -0.04
N LYS A 182 -41.05 12.87 -1.18
CA LYS A 182 -41.86 13.10 -2.37
C LYS A 182 -41.77 14.54 -2.93
N VAL A 183 -40.64 15.21 -2.75
CA VAL A 183 -40.41 16.58 -3.24
C VAL A 183 -40.34 16.54 -4.77
N ARG A 184 -41.28 17.20 -5.47
CA ARG A 184 -41.32 17.24 -6.95
C ARG A 184 -40.83 18.57 -7.53
N ILE A 185 -41.16 19.69 -6.90
CA ILE A 185 -40.80 21.04 -7.36
C ILE A 185 -39.36 21.35 -6.93
N CYS A 186 -38.56 21.91 -7.84
CA CYS A 186 -37.16 22.27 -7.60
C CYS A 186 -36.28 21.13 -7.05
N ARG A 187 -36.68 19.86 -7.25
CA ARG A 187 -36.01 18.68 -6.68
C ARG A 187 -34.52 18.66 -6.99
N ILE A 188 -34.12 19.07 -8.20
CA ILE A 188 -32.71 19.11 -8.61
C ILE A 188 -31.91 20.19 -7.85
N TRP A 189 -32.49 21.36 -7.62
CA TRP A 189 -31.84 22.46 -6.90
C TRP A 189 -31.75 22.16 -5.41
N ILE A 190 -32.82 21.61 -4.82
CA ILE A 190 -32.82 21.19 -3.42
C ILE A 190 -31.82 20.04 -3.23
N PHE A 191 -31.76 19.09 -4.17
CA PHE A 191 -30.76 18.03 -4.16
C PHE A 191 -29.33 18.60 -4.22
N ALA A 192 -29.07 19.53 -5.13
CA ALA A 192 -27.76 20.15 -5.28
C ALA A 192 -27.36 20.94 -4.03
N LEU A 193 -28.27 21.76 -3.48
CA LEU A 193 -28.03 22.54 -2.27
C LEU A 193 -27.83 21.63 -1.05
N ALA A 194 -28.68 20.62 -0.87
CA ALA A 194 -28.55 19.67 0.24
C ALA A 194 -27.26 18.87 0.13
N GLY A 195 -26.88 18.41 -1.08
CA GLY A 195 -25.59 17.76 -1.32
C GLY A 195 -24.41 18.66 -0.99
N TYR A 196 -24.44 19.92 -1.43
CA TYR A 196 -23.42 20.91 -1.11
C TYR A 196 -23.29 21.16 0.40
N LEU A 197 -24.41 21.41 1.10
CA LEU A 197 -24.41 21.61 2.55
C LEU A 197 -23.92 20.38 3.30
N PHE A 198 -24.28 19.19 2.84
CA PHE A 198 -23.86 17.93 3.44
C PHE A 198 -22.34 17.67 3.23
N ILE A 199 -21.80 18.04 2.07
CA ILE A 199 -20.35 18.07 1.83
C ILE A 199 -19.69 19.08 2.78
N MET A 200 -20.19 20.31 2.89
CA MET A 200 -19.59 21.33 3.76
C MET A 200 -19.62 20.95 5.24
N ALA A 201 -20.65 20.22 5.69
CA ALA A 201 -20.81 19.81 7.08
C ALA A 201 -19.97 18.58 7.46
N PHE A 202 -19.79 17.63 6.54
CA PHE A 202 -19.29 16.29 6.86
C PHE A 202 -18.11 15.81 6.03
N LYS A 203 -17.72 16.53 4.97
CA LYS A 203 -16.49 16.22 4.25
C LYS A 203 -15.31 16.59 5.15
N THR A 204 -14.36 15.67 5.28
CA THR A 204 -13.19 15.85 6.12
C THR A 204 -12.40 17.04 5.58
N PRO A 205 -12.07 18.07 6.40
CA PRO A 205 -11.33 19.21 5.92
C PRO A 205 -10.00 18.72 5.36
N GLN A 206 -9.74 18.99 4.08
CA GLN A 206 -8.41 18.74 3.55
C GLN A 206 -7.45 19.68 4.27
N PRO A 207 -6.20 19.25 4.53
CA PRO A 207 -5.16 20.19 4.87
C PRO A 207 -5.22 21.36 3.88
N ARG A 208 -5.00 22.59 4.35
CA ARG A 208 -5.03 23.85 3.57
C ARG A 208 -3.96 23.92 2.47
N GLU A 209 -3.62 22.81 1.82
CA GLU A 209 -3.13 22.88 0.45
C GLU A 209 -4.31 23.39 -0.37
N THR A 210 -4.29 24.71 -0.54
CA THR A 210 -5.16 25.53 -1.39
C THR A 210 -5.80 24.70 -2.49
N ASN A 211 -7.11 24.84 -2.62
CA ASN A 211 -8.01 24.20 -3.58
C ASN A 211 -7.44 24.21 -5.00
N ILE A 212 -6.43 23.37 -5.28
CA ILE A 212 -5.64 23.37 -6.51
C ILE A 212 -6.59 23.15 -7.68
N TYR A 213 -7.67 22.40 -7.50
CA TYR A 213 -8.64 22.22 -8.56
C TYR A 213 -9.43 23.49 -8.89
N LEU A 214 -9.82 24.29 -7.89
CA LEU A 214 -10.52 25.55 -8.13
C LEU A 214 -9.55 26.63 -8.61
N ILE A 215 -8.39 26.73 -7.98
CA ILE A 215 -7.32 27.66 -8.38
C ILE A 215 -6.83 27.29 -9.77
N SER A 216 -6.44 26.04 -10.05
CA SER A 216 -6.11 25.60 -11.40
C SER A 216 -7.27 25.74 -12.38
N ALA A 217 -8.53 25.52 -12.00
CA ALA A 217 -9.67 25.77 -12.91
C ALA A 217 -9.89 27.27 -13.21
N LEU A 218 -9.58 28.15 -12.25
CA LEU A 218 -9.66 29.61 -12.39
C LEU A 218 -8.39 30.23 -12.99
N GLU A 219 -7.24 29.55 -12.84
CA GLU A 219 -5.92 29.90 -13.37
C GLU A 219 -5.65 29.26 -14.73
N VAL A 220 -6.45 28.28 -15.19
CA VAL A 220 -6.43 27.86 -16.59
C VAL A 220 -6.74 29.12 -17.39
N PRO A 221 -5.76 29.66 -18.16
CA PRO A 221 -6.02 30.84 -18.95
C PRO A 221 -7.19 30.54 -19.89
N ALA A 222 -8.11 31.50 -20.06
CA ALA A 222 -9.18 31.41 -21.07
C ALA A 222 -8.64 31.14 -22.49
N ASP A 223 -7.34 31.35 -22.68
CA ASP A 223 -6.55 30.94 -23.84
C ASP A 223 -6.11 29.46 -23.70
N ILE A 224 -7.06 28.52 -23.54
CA ILE A 224 -6.83 27.16 -24.05
C ILE A 224 -6.84 27.29 -25.57
N ARG A 225 -5.75 27.83 -26.12
CA ARG A 225 -5.42 27.59 -27.51
C ARG A 225 -5.34 26.09 -27.60
N TYR A 226 -6.31 25.48 -28.27
CA TYR A 226 -6.08 24.19 -28.90
C TYR A 226 -4.76 24.37 -29.63
N ALA A 227 -3.69 23.80 -29.08
CA ALA A 227 -2.42 23.86 -29.74
C ALA A 227 -2.67 23.25 -31.11
N ASP A 228 -2.57 24.05 -32.16
CA ASP A 228 -2.34 23.59 -33.52
C ASP A 228 -0.97 22.90 -33.52
N SER A 229 -0.84 21.79 -32.80
CA SER A 229 0.34 20.97 -32.80
C SER A 229 0.04 19.79 -33.71
N THR A 230 0.33 20.00 -34.99
CA THR A 230 0.63 18.91 -35.92
C THR A 230 1.80 18.06 -35.42
N ASP A 231 2.57 18.55 -34.45
CA ASP A 231 3.47 17.74 -33.64
C ASP A 231 2.67 16.90 -32.66
N ALA A 232 2.88 15.58 -32.67
CA ALA A 232 2.34 14.66 -31.69
C ALA A 232 2.63 15.20 -30.29
N ALA A 233 1.63 15.83 -29.66
CA ALA A 233 1.76 16.38 -28.33
C ALA A 233 2.28 15.27 -27.42
N SER A 234 3.52 15.42 -26.93
CA SER A 234 4.06 14.50 -25.95
C SER A 234 3.07 14.48 -24.79
N ARG A 235 2.42 13.34 -24.57
CA ARG A 235 1.48 13.14 -23.45
C ARG A 235 2.14 13.34 -22.08
N VAL A 236 3.46 13.58 -22.06
CA VAL A 236 4.26 13.91 -20.88
C VAL A 236 5.07 15.19 -21.18
N PRO A 237 4.49 16.40 -21.02
CA PRO A 237 5.18 17.67 -21.23
C PRO A 237 6.45 17.82 -20.38
N ALA A 238 6.46 17.19 -19.20
CA ALA A 238 7.56 17.27 -18.23
C ALA A 238 8.64 16.18 -18.39
N TYR A 239 8.61 15.36 -19.45
CA TYR A 239 9.56 14.24 -19.60
C TYR A 239 11.02 14.71 -19.53
N ARG A 240 11.37 15.80 -20.22
CA ARG A 240 12.74 16.33 -20.25
C ARG A 240 13.20 16.83 -18.87
N GLU A 241 12.32 17.49 -18.14
CA GLU A 241 12.64 17.97 -16.79
C GLU A 241 12.85 16.80 -15.83
N TYR A 242 11.94 15.82 -15.82
CA TYR A 242 12.07 14.63 -14.97
C TYR A 242 13.29 13.77 -15.31
N VAL A 243 13.57 13.55 -16.60
CA VAL A 243 14.75 12.81 -17.04
C VAL A 243 16.03 13.53 -16.59
N SER A 244 16.06 14.87 -16.67
CA SER A 244 17.23 15.65 -16.27
C SER A 244 17.63 15.44 -14.81
N ARG A 245 16.66 15.19 -13.91
CA ARG A 245 16.91 14.87 -12.49
C ARG A 245 17.70 13.57 -12.32
N PHE A 246 17.59 12.65 -13.26
CA PHE A 246 18.24 11.33 -13.22
C PHE A 246 19.40 11.19 -14.22
N ASN A 247 19.86 12.27 -14.86
CA ASN A 247 20.95 12.22 -15.85
C ASN A 247 22.23 11.55 -15.31
N GLY A 248 22.58 11.79 -14.04
CA GLY A 248 23.74 11.16 -13.41
C GLY A 248 23.58 9.65 -13.29
N LEU A 249 22.41 9.20 -12.84
CA LEU A 249 22.08 7.78 -12.72
C LEU A 249 21.96 7.10 -14.10
N ASP A 250 21.33 7.74 -15.08
CA ASP A 250 21.24 7.25 -16.46
C ASP A 250 22.63 7.10 -17.10
N SER A 251 23.50 8.10 -16.91
CA SER A 251 24.89 8.05 -17.41
C SER A 251 25.68 6.93 -16.74
N LEU A 252 25.54 6.76 -15.42
CA LEU A 252 26.16 5.67 -14.67
C LEU A 252 25.74 4.31 -15.23
N LEU A 253 24.43 4.12 -15.44
CA LEU A 253 23.88 2.87 -15.96
C LEU A 253 24.34 2.59 -17.39
N LYS A 254 24.30 3.58 -18.29
CA LYS A 254 24.72 3.42 -19.70
C LYS A 254 26.21 3.15 -19.87
N MET A 255 27.04 3.71 -18.99
CA MET A 255 28.50 3.55 -19.05
C MET A 255 28.97 2.18 -18.56
N ASN A 256 28.28 1.63 -17.56
CA ASN A 256 28.76 0.44 -16.84
C ASN A 256 27.99 -0.83 -17.19
N PHE A 257 26.76 -0.72 -17.69
CA PHE A 257 25.88 -1.88 -17.85
C PHE A 257 25.15 -1.89 -19.20
N PRO A 258 24.91 -3.08 -19.77
CA PRO A 258 24.12 -3.20 -21.00
C PRO A 258 22.69 -2.73 -20.77
N ARG A 259 21.97 -2.39 -21.87
CA ARG A 259 20.57 -1.96 -21.78
C ARG A 259 19.62 -3.04 -21.23
N THR A 260 20.01 -4.30 -21.34
CA THR A 260 19.27 -5.45 -20.81
C THR A 260 19.41 -5.61 -19.30
N ALA A 261 20.43 -5.02 -18.68
CA ALA A 261 20.58 -5.03 -17.23
C ALA A 261 19.65 -4.00 -16.59
N SER A 262 19.05 -4.35 -15.44
CA SER A 262 18.17 -3.45 -14.69
C SER A 262 18.71 -3.19 -13.28
N PHE A 263 17.89 -2.66 -12.38
CA PHE A 263 18.26 -2.36 -11.00
C PHE A 263 17.06 -2.58 -10.09
N ILE A 264 17.31 -2.70 -8.78
CA ILE A 264 16.25 -2.77 -7.76
C ILE A 264 15.93 -1.35 -7.29
N ASP A 265 14.65 -0.96 -7.26
CA ASP A 265 14.20 0.32 -6.70
C ASP A 265 13.56 0.15 -5.33
N LEU A 266 14.34 0.38 -4.26
CA LEU A 266 13.86 0.44 -2.88
C LEU A 266 13.47 1.86 -2.44
N SER A 267 13.88 2.87 -3.20
CA SER A 267 13.51 4.28 -2.97
C SER A 267 12.05 4.60 -3.29
N ASN A 268 11.36 3.67 -3.97
CA ASN A 268 9.95 3.78 -4.32
C ASN A 268 9.68 5.04 -5.17
N THR A 269 10.60 5.35 -6.09
CA THR A 269 10.52 6.56 -6.90
C THR A 269 9.55 6.33 -8.07
N PRO A 270 8.45 7.10 -8.17
CA PRO A 270 7.47 6.90 -9.22
C PRO A 270 8.09 6.97 -10.62
N MET A 271 7.77 5.98 -11.45
CA MET A 271 8.17 5.92 -12.87
C MET A 271 9.68 5.91 -13.15
N LEU A 272 10.53 5.61 -12.15
CA LEU A 272 11.99 5.64 -12.33
C LEU A 272 12.48 4.74 -13.47
N TYR A 273 11.96 3.51 -13.57
CA TYR A 273 12.27 2.58 -14.66
C TYR A 273 11.91 3.13 -16.05
N TYR A 274 10.77 3.83 -16.16
CA TYR A 274 10.37 4.47 -17.41
C TYR A 274 11.34 5.59 -17.79
N TYR A 275 11.72 6.45 -16.85
CA TYR A 275 12.65 7.54 -17.15
C TYR A 275 14.05 7.05 -17.53
N LEU A 276 14.50 5.95 -16.94
CA LEU A 276 15.80 5.34 -17.21
C LEU A 276 15.77 4.31 -18.35
N GLN A 277 14.60 4.08 -18.97
CA GLN A 277 14.41 3.10 -20.04
C GLN A 277 14.96 1.72 -19.64
N ARG A 278 14.56 1.25 -18.46
CA ARG A 278 14.90 -0.06 -17.88
C ARG A 278 13.64 -0.87 -17.62
N GLU A 279 13.77 -2.19 -17.70
CA GLU A 279 12.67 -3.11 -17.38
C GLU A 279 12.46 -3.19 -15.87
N VAL A 280 11.21 -3.25 -15.44
CA VAL A 280 10.89 -3.43 -14.01
C VAL A 280 11.22 -4.89 -13.64
N PRO A 281 12.06 -5.17 -12.62
CA PRO A 281 12.45 -6.52 -12.25
C PRO A 281 11.37 -7.19 -11.37
N GLY A 282 10.10 -7.09 -11.78
CA GLY A 282 8.97 -7.53 -10.99
C GLY A 282 7.66 -7.53 -11.77
N TYR A 283 6.62 -8.08 -11.14
CA TYR A 283 5.29 -8.15 -11.74
C TYR A 283 4.58 -6.79 -11.78
N PHE A 284 4.77 -5.97 -10.75
CA PHE A 284 4.10 -4.67 -10.61
C PHE A 284 4.98 -3.53 -11.12
N SER A 285 4.41 -2.64 -11.94
CA SER A 285 5.11 -1.43 -12.40
C SER A 285 5.41 -0.44 -11.28
N GLN A 286 4.54 -0.39 -10.25
CA GLN A 286 4.83 0.25 -8.97
C GLN A 286 5.51 -0.77 -8.05
N TYR A 287 6.80 -0.99 -8.33
CA TYR A 287 7.54 -2.16 -7.88
C TYR A 287 7.42 -2.42 -6.37
N THR A 288 7.96 -1.54 -5.53
CA THR A 288 7.93 -1.73 -4.07
C THR A 288 6.57 -1.47 -3.45
N GLN A 289 5.86 -0.42 -3.88
CA GLN A 289 4.51 -0.07 -3.40
C GLN A 289 3.52 -1.24 -3.37
N ASN A 290 3.65 -2.20 -4.28
CA ASN A 290 2.73 -3.34 -4.41
C ASN A 290 3.25 -4.64 -3.78
N MET A 291 4.47 -4.65 -3.21
CA MET A 291 5.06 -5.80 -2.52
C MET A 291 4.74 -5.82 -1.02
N VAL A 292 3.46 -5.73 -0.70
CA VAL A 292 2.98 -5.37 0.65
C VAL A 292 2.91 -6.55 1.62
N THR A 293 3.03 -7.80 1.13
CA THR A 293 2.98 -9.00 1.96
C THR A 293 4.27 -9.81 1.89
N GLY A 294 4.58 -10.54 2.98
CA GLY A 294 5.74 -11.43 3.05
C GLY A 294 5.82 -12.44 1.89
N PRO A 295 4.73 -13.17 1.54
CA PRO A 295 4.75 -14.10 0.42
C PRO A 295 5.04 -13.47 -0.94
N ILE A 296 4.57 -12.25 -1.20
CA ILE A 296 4.89 -11.53 -2.45
C ILE A 296 6.37 -11.14 -2.46
N GLN A 297 6.88 -10.62 -1.34
CA GLN A 297 8.31 -10.26 -1.22
C GLN A 297 9.21 -11.48 -1.42
N GLU A 298 8.87 -12.63 -0.84
CA GLU A 298 9.64 -13.87 -0.99
C GLU A 298 9.70 -14.34 -2.45
N ARG A 299 8.55 -14.38 -3.14
CA ARG A 299 8.52 -14.73 -4.57
C ARG A 299 9.30 -13.73 -5.42
N ASN A 300 9.19 -12.45 -5.09
CA ASN A 300 9.96 -11.42 -5.76
C ASN A 300 11.47 -11.62 -5.56
N VAL A 301 11.95 -11.87 -4.33
CA VAL A 301 13.37 -12.16 -4.06
C VAL A 301 13.86 -13.37 -4.88
N LYS A 302 13.07 -14.46 -4.94
CA LYS A 302 13.40 -15.62 -5.79
C LYS A 302 13.52 -15.24 -7.27
N ARG A 303 12.65 -14.35 -7.77
CA ARG A 303 12.73 -13.83 -9.15
C ARG A 303 14.01 -13.02 -9.36
N LEU A 304 14.38 -12.14 -8.41
CA LEU A 304 15.56 -11.28 -8.53
C LEU A 304 16.89 -12.06 -8.62
N GLN A 305 16.97 -13.23 -7.99
CA GLN A 305 18.16 -14.08 -8.02
C GLN A 305 18.52 -14.55 -9.45
N GLY A 306 17.53 -14.61 -10.35
CA GLY A 306 17.72 -15.01 -11.75
C GLY A 306 17.96 -13.85 -12.73
N LEU A 307 18.05 -12.60 -12.25
CA LEU A 307 18.14 -11.40 -13.09
C LEU A 307 19.50 -10.71 -12.98
N ASP A 308 19.92 -10.04 -14.06
CA ASP A 308 21.10 -9.17 -14.06
C ASP A 308 20.75 -7.80 -13.47
N LEU A 309 20.97 -7.68 -12.16
CA LEU A 309 20.67 -6.51 -11.34
C LEU A 309 21.97 -6.05 -10.66
N PRO A 310 22.83 -5.30 -11.35
CA PRO A 310 24.10 -4.85 -10.77
C PRO A 310 23.93 -3.78 -9.68
N LEU A 311 22.78 -3.10 -9.63
CA LEU A 311 22.58 -1.88 -8.85
C LEU A 311 21.26 -1.89 -8.06
N VAL A 312 21.25 -1.20 -6.92
CA VAL A 312 20.04 -0.85 -6.17
C VAL A 312 19.97 0.66 -5.99
N VAL A 313 18.81 1.24 -6.30
CA VAL A 313 18.43 2.60 -5.91
C VAL A 313 17.75 2.48 -4.55
N PHE A 314 18.53 2.70 -3.49
CA PHE A 314 18.17 2.28 -2.14
C PHE A 314 17.15 3.22 -1.47
N SER A 315 17.41 4.52 -1.52
CA SER A 315 16.54 5.57 -0.96
C SER A 315 16.89 6.93 -1.55
N SER A 316 16.13 7.96 -1.19
CA SER A 316 16.39 9.33 -1.62
C SER A 316 17.45 10.02 -0.74
N TRP A 317 18.10 11.05 -1.29
CA TRP A 317 19.01 11.94 -0.56
C TRP A 317 18.50 13.39 -0.64
N PRO A 318 18.30 14.09 0.49
CA PRO A 318 18.41 13.57 1.86
C PRO A 318 17.42 12.43 2.13
N ALA A 319 17.82 11.51 3.01
CA ALA A 319 17.00 10.36 3.40
C ALA A 319 15.69 10.82 4.06
N HIS A 320 14.73 9.91 4.11
CA HIS A 320 13.50 10.02 4.90
C HIS A 320 12.41 10.90 4.30
N ASN A 321 12.33 11.00 2.97
CA ASN A 321 11.14 11.56 2.34
C ASN A 321 9.94 10.60 2.47
N PHE A 322 8.76 11.06 2.04
CA PHE A 322 7.54 10.26 2.10
C PHE A 322 7.64 8.89 1.40
N PHE A 323 8.39 8.81 0.29
CA PHE A 323 8.55 7.56 -0.45
C PHE A 323 9.51 6.59 0.23
N ASP A 324 10.49 7.09 1.00
CA ASP A 324 11.43 6.29 1.78
C ASP A 324 10.80 5.75 3.08
N ARG A 325 9.86 6.51 3.67
CA ARG A 325 9.18 6.15 4.93
C ARG A 325 7.68 6.47 4.91
N THR A 326 6.99 5.73 4.07
CA THR A 326 5.54 5.84 3.92
C THR A 326 4.83 5.55 5.25
N ASP A 327 3.90 6.42 5.65
CA ASP A 327 3.19 6.37 6.93
C ASP A 327 4.14 6.37 8.15
N GLY A 328 5.34 6.95 7.98
CA GLY A 328 6.38 6.97 9.01
C GLY A 328 7.14 5.65 9.18
N VAL A 329 6.86 4.63 8.36
CA VAL A 329 7.53 3.32 8.42
C VAL A 329 8.57 3.22 7.30
N GLU A 330 9.83 3.00 7.68
CA GLU A 330 10.94 2.83 6.73
C GLU A 330 10.69 1.72 5.72
N ASN A 331 11.06 1.95 4.45
CA ASN A 331 10.99 0.94 3.41
C ASN A 331 11.79 -0.31 3.77
N THR A 332 12.88 -0.19 4.55
CA THR A 332 13.63 -1.35 5.00
C THR A 332 12.84 -2.26 5.94
N ILE A 333 11.89 -1.70 6.70
CA ILE A 333 10.95 -2.46 7.54
C ILE A 333 9.81 -3.01 6.68
N ARG A 334 9.19 -2.17 5.84
CA ARG A 334 8.04 -2.55 5.00
C ARG A 334 8.41 -3.71 4.06
N TYR A 335 9.59 -3.63 3.48
CA TYR A 335 10.13 -4.61 2.55
C TYR A 335 11.29 -5.41 3.18
N HIS A 336 11.13 -5.83 4.43
CA HIS A 336 12.14 -6.54 5.23
C HIS A 336 12.83 -7.71 4.49
N LYS A 337 12.08 -8.55 3.76
CA LYS A 337 12.68 -9.67 3.00
C LYS A 337 13.54 -9.19 1.82
N LEU A 338 13.06 -8.17 1.09
CA LEU A 338 13.84 -7.56 0.01
C LEU A 338 15.08 -6.84 0.56
N SER A 339 14.94 -6.20 1.71
CA SER A 339 16.03 -5.44 2.35
C SER A 339 17.14 -6.38 2.84
N ALA A 340 16.77 -7.50 3.47
CA ALA A 340 17.71 -8.58 3.81
C ALA A 340 18.51 -9.05 2.57
N TYR A 341 17.80 -9.36 1.48
CA TYR A 341 18.43 -9.73 0.21
C TYR A 341 19.38 -8.65 -0.31
N VAL A 342 19.00 -7.37 -0.25
CA VAL A 342 19.87 -6.26 -0.67
C VAL A 342 21.11 -6.17 0.22
N PHE A 343 20.97 -6.26 1.54
CA PHE A 343 22.09 -6.16 2.47
C PHE A 343 23.10 -7.31 2.36
N GLU A 344 22.66 -8.50 1.94
CA GLU A 344 23.54 -9.65 1.72
C GLU A 344 24.31 -9.60 0.40
N ASN A 345 23.75 -8.93 -0.61
CA ASN A 345 24.23 -9.05 -1.99
C ASN A 345 24.82 -7.74 -2.53
N TYR A 346 24.62 -6.62 -1.84
CA TYR A 346 25.01 -5.29 -2.29
C TYR A 346 25.70 -4.52 -1.17
N LYS A 347 26.58 -3.60 -1.56
CA LYS A 347 27.25 -2.65 -0.67
C LYS A 347 26.90 -1.20 -1.05
N PRO A 348 26.85 -0.28 -0.07
CA PRO A 348 26.72 1.14 -0.37
C PRO A 348 27.84 1.61 -1.31
N LEU A 349 27.47 2.35 -2.34
CA LEU A 349 28.42 3.02 -3.25
C LEU A 349 28.51 4.50 -2.91
N GLY A 350 27.37 5.18 -2.84
CA GLY A 350 27.30 6.62 -2.57
C GLY A 350 26.06 7.27 -3.16
N VAL A 351 26.06 8.60 -3.23
CA VAL A 351 24.92 9.38 -3.72
C VAL A 351 25.11 9.77 -5.19
N VAL A 352 24.11 9.48 -6.03
CA VAL A 352 24.05 9.88 -7.45
C VAL A 352 22.64 10.39 -7.76
N SER A 353 22.52 11.57 -8.38
CA SER A 353 21.21 12.16 -8.74
C SER A 353 20.22 12.23 -7.56
N GLY A 354 20.71 12.55 -6.35
CA GLY A 354 19.88 12.62 -5.15
C GLY A 354 19.33 11.26 -4.69
N LYS A 355 20.02 10.16 -5.01
CA LYS A 355 19.67 8.80 -4.61
C LYS A 355 20.87 8.09 -4.01
N PHE A 356 20.63 7.32 -2.95
CA PHE A 356 21.60 6.36 -2.46
C PHE A 356 21.68 5.18 -3.41
N ILE A 357 22.87 4.94 -3.93
CA ILE A 357 23.15 3.87 -4.86
C ILE A 357 23.95 2.80 -4.15
N TRP A 358 23.54 1.55 -4.34
CA TRP A 358 24.25 0.38 -3.85
C TRP A 358 24.64 -0.50 -5.02
N LEU A 359 25.81 -1.13 -4.91
CA LEU A 359 26.43 -1.91 -5.97
C LEU A 359 26.55 -3.37 -5.52
N LYS A 360 26.23 -4.29 -6.44
CA LYS A 360 26.37 -5.72 -6.17
C LYS A 360 27.82 -6.06 -5.79
N HIS A 361 28.00 -6.96 -4.82
CA HIS A 361 29.34 -7.35 -4.39
C HIS A 361 30.19 -7.87 -5.55
N GLY A 362 31.49 -7.55 -5.53
CA GLY A 362 32.45 -7.98 -6.55
C GLY A 362 32.44 -7.15 -7.83
N LEU A 363 31.50 -6.21 -8.02
CA LEU A 363 31.51 -5.32 -9.18
C LEU A 363 32.39 -4.08 -8.95
N GLY A 364 33.07 -3.66 -10.02
CA GLY A 364 33.75 -2.37 -10.13
C GLY A 364 33.00 -1.44 -11.10
N LEU A 365 33.18 -0.13 -10.95
CA LEU A 365 32.55 0.87 -11.79
C LEU A 365 33.59 1.79 -12.43
N ARG A 366 33.23 2.33 -13.59
CA ARG A 366 33.91 3.43 -14.27
C ARG A 366 33.12 4.71 -14.02
N PHE A 367 33.85 5.80 -13.81
CA PHE A 367 33.29 7.15 -13.57
C PHE A 367 33.97 8.17 -14.50
N ASN A 368 33.20 9.13 -15.01
CA ASN A 368 33.68 10.22 -15.86
C ASN A 368 34.10 11.46 -15.04
N ASN A 369 34.88 11.29 -13.97
CA ASN A 369 35.51 12.35 -13.14
C ASN A 369 34.76 12.85 -11.89
N THR A 370 33.68 12.21 -11.46
CA THR A 370 33.09 12.51 -10.14
C THR A 370 32.72 11.21 -9.45
N GLU A 371 33.49 10.86 -8.42
CA GLU A 371 33.15 9.73 -7.58
C GLU A 371 31.86 10.01 -6.80
N PRO A 372 31.01 8.99 -6.56
CA PRO A 372 29.84 9.14 -5.72
C PRO A 372 30.22 9.64 -4.33
N VAL A 373 29.43 10.56 -3.78
CA VAL A 373 29.61 10.99 -2.39
C VAL A 373 29.39 9.77 -1.47
N PRO A 374 30.33 9.43 -0.57
CA PRO A 374 30.20 8.24 0.27
C PRO A 374 28.91 8.22 1.08
N ASP A 375 28.33 7.03 1.24
CA ASP A 375 27.15 6.82 2.07
C ASP A 375 27.51 6.84 3.57
N SER A 376 27.26 7.97 4.22
CA SER A 376 27.43 8.13 5.66
C SER A 376 26.20 7.77 6.48
N VAL A 377 25.04 7.52 5.86
CA VAL A 377 23.76 7.35 6.56
C VAL A 377 23.54 5.90 6.97
N TYR A 378 23.72 4.96 6.05
CA TYR A 378 23.40 3.55 6.32
C TYR A 378 24.53 2.80 7.03
N SER A 379 25.72 3.39 7.08
CA SER A 379 26.83 2.91 7.90
C SER A 379 26.81 3.45 9.34
N ALA A 380 25.97 4.47 9.61
CA ALA A 380 25.80 5.04 10.94
C ALA A 380 24.83 4.20 11.79
N VAL A 381 24.86 4.39 13.10
CA VAL A 381 23.91 3.76 14.04
C VAL A 381 22.50 4.26 13.72
N GLN A 382 21.57 3.32 13.53
CA GLN A 382 20.17 3.62 13.21
C GLN A 382 19.23 3.28 14.37
N ALA A 383 18.23 4.13 14.59
CA ALA A 383 17.17 3.90 15.58
C ALA A 383 15.82 3.92 14.87
N PHE A 384 15.08 2.82 14.93
CA PHE A 384 13.76 2.68 14.30
C PHE A 384 12.64 2.63 15.34
N GLY A 385 11.62 3.47 15.16
CA GLY A 385 10.37 3.38 15.93
C GLY A 385 9.38 2.42 15.25
N LEU A 386 9.17 1.23 15.81
CA LEU A 386 8.29 0.20 15.26
C LEU A 386 6.85 0.24 15.80
N GLN A 387 6.58 1.09 16.79
CA GLN A 387 5.26 1.19 17.44
C GLN A 387 4.73 -0.20 17.88
N LYS A 388 3.50 -0.58 17.53
CA LYS A 388 2.90 -1.89 17.85
C LYS A 388 3.28 -3.02 16.88
N LEU A 389 4.09 -2.75 15.84
CA LEU A 389 4.38 -3.72 14.79
C LEU A 389 4.95 -5.04 15.33
N PRO A 390 5.92 -5.05 16.27
CA PRO A 390 6.49 -6.31 16.77
C PRO A 390 5.46 -7.20 17.45
N TYR A 391 4.50 -6.60 18.17
CA TYR A 391 3.41 -7.31 18.82
C TYR A 391 2.44 -7.93 17.81
N LEU A 392 2.03 -7.15 16.80
CA LEU A 392 1.10 -7.60 15.77
C LEU A 392 1.69 -8.74 14.93
N TRP A 393 2.97 -8.64 14.57
CA TRP A 393 3.68 -9.72 13.88
C TRP A 393 3.81 -10.97 14.73
N ALA A 394 4.06 -10.82 16.03
CA ALA A 394 4.11 -11.95 16.94
C ALA A 394 2.74 -12.64 17.08
N LYS A 395 1.62 -11.92 17.18
CA LYS A 395 0.27 -12.53 17.21
C LYS A 395 0.00 -13.42 15.98
N GLY A 396 0.49 -13.02 14.81
CA GLY A 396 0.34 -13.81 13.58
C GLY A 396 1.33 -14.97 13.40
N LYS A 397 2.54 -14.90 13.99
CA LYS A 397 3.65 -15.81 13.68
C LYS A 397 4.23 -16.58 14.88
N ALA A 398 4.20 -16.02 16.10
CA ALA A 398 5.03 -16.47 17.22
C ALA A 398 4.76 -17.90 17.71
N SER A 399 3.56 -18.45 17.48
CA SER A 399 3.26 -19.85 17.83
C SER A 399 3.92 -20.87 16.89
N ARG A 400 4.40 -20.45 15.71
CA ARG A 400 4.98 -21.33 14.67
C ARG A 400 6.49 -21.18 14.51
N THR A 401 7.08 -20.17 15.14
CA THR A 401 8.47 -19.79 14.92
C THR A 401 9.39 -20.42 15.96
N ARG A 402 10.20 -21.42 15.56
CA ARG A 402 11.30 -21.92 16.40
C ARG A 402 12.51 -21.02 16.24
N GLY A 403 12.95 -20.41 17.34
CA GLY A 403 14.17 -19.61 17.40
C GLY A 403 15.22 -20.26 18.30
N LEU A 404 16.49 -19.96 18.03
CA LEU A 404 17.61 -20.28 18.89
C LEU A 404 17.52 -19.45 20.17
N LEU A 405 17.38 -20.11 21.33
CA LEU A 405 17.39 -19.44 22.63
C LEU A 405 18.75 -18.76 22.84
N LEU A 406 18.76 -17.48 23.17
CA LEU A 406 20.01 -16.78 23.47
C LEU A 406 20.39 -16.94 24.94
N SER A 407 21.68 -17.08 25.20
CA SER A 407 22.23 -17.17 26.56
C SER A 407 22.20 -15.81 27.22
N LYS A 408 21.54 -15.73 28.38
CA LYS A 408 21.45 -14.52 29.18
C LYS A 408 22.79 -14.31 29.92
N THR A 409 23.42 -13.16 29.73
CA THR A 409 24.72 -12.79 30.33
C THR A 409 24.60 -11.72 31.41
N GLY A 410 23.45 -11.04 31.50
CA GLY A 410 23.13 -10.06 32.54
C GLY A 410 21.63 -9.94 32.75
N ALA A 411 21.17 -9.01 33.58
CA ALA A 411 19.74 -8.82 33.86
C ALA A 411 18.92 -8.59 32.58
N ASP A 412 19.47 -7.85 31.62
CA ASP A 412 18.86 -7.51 30.35
C ASP A 412 19.83 -7.61 29.16
N SER A 413 20.82 -8.50 29.25
CA SER A 413 21.81 -8.71 28.18
C SER A 413 21.86 -10.17 27.76
N TRP A 414 21.94 -10.39 26.46
CA TRP A 414 22.03 -11.70 25.82
C TRP A 414 23.18 -11.72 24.83
N GLN A 415 23.93 -12.81 24.83
CA GLN A 415 25.02 -13.04 23.89
C GLN A 415 24.50 -13.79 22.66
N LEU A 416 24.92 -13.34 21.48
CA LEU A 416 24.68 -14.04 20.23
C LEU A 416 25.74 -15.13 20.04
N PRO A 417 25.40 -16.28 19.43
CA PRO A 417 26.37 -17.32 19.12
C PRO A 417 27.49 -16.79 18.22
N ALA A 418 28.72 -17.18 18.51
CA ALA A 418 29.84 -16.92 17.62
C ALA A 418 29.59 -17.58 16.26
N GLY A 419 29.88 -16.85 15.17
CA GLY A 419 29.72 -17.37 13.80
C GLY A 419 28.29 -17.44 13.29
N LEU A 420 27.33 -16.79 13.97
CA LEU A 420 25.96 -16.62 13.49
C LEU A 420 25.96 -16.12 12.03
N ARG A 421 25.38 -16.90 11.12
CA ARG A 421 25.29 -16.55 9.71
C ARG A 421 24.10 -15.62 9.51
N ARG A 422 24.39 -14.34 9.27
CA ARG A 422 23.35 -13.34 8.98
C ARG A 422 22.93 -13.43 7.52
N LYS A 423 22.17 -14.47 7.23
CA LYS A 423 21.50 -14.70 5.96
C LYS A 423 20.00 -14.67 6.17
N GLY A 424 19.29 -14.31 5.13
CA GLY A 424 17.86 -14.18 5.10
C GLY A 424 17.34 -13.19 6.13
N ASP A 425 16.08 -13.41 6.47
CA ASP A 425 15.33 -12.56 7.36
C ASP A 425 15.53 -12.99 8.81
N ASN A 426 15.92 -12.04 9.67
CA ASN A 426 16.35 -12.30 11.04
C ASN A 426 15.46 -11.55 12.00
N PHE A 427 14.86 -12.28 12.95
CA PHE A 427 13.99 -11.70 13.96
C PHE A 427 14.45 -12.04 15.37
N VAL A 428 14.38 -11.05 16.26
CA VAL A 428 14.45 -11.29 17.70
C VAL A 428 13.05 -11.46 18.24
N ILE A 429 12.79 -12.60 18.85
CA ILE A 429 11.54 -12.91 19.54
C ILE A 429 11.74 -12.63 21.03
N LEU A 430 10.94 -11.73 21.59
CA LEU A 430 10.89 -11.46 23.02
C LEU A 430 9.59 -12.00 23.61
N GLN A 431 9.67 -12.64 24.77
CA GLN A 431 8.52 -12.87 25.65
C GLN A 431 8.62 -11.87 26.80
N VAL A 432 7.69 -10.94 26.86
CA VAL A 432 7.69 -9.85 27.85
C VAL A 432 6.47 -10.02 28.74
N SER A 433 6.68 -9.96 30.05
CA SER A 433 5.61 -9.85 31.03
C SER A 433 5.51 -8.40 31.54
N ASN A 434 4.29 -7.89 31.69
CA ASN A 434 3.99 -6.51 32.09
C ASN A 434 3.00 -6.49 33.26
N SER A 435 3.52 -6.45 34.49
CA SER A 435 2.67 -6.52 35.69
C SER A 435 1.87 -5.23 35.96
N SER A 436 2.20 -4.11 35.30
CA SER A 436 1.49 -2.84 35.47
C SER A 436 0.22 -2.74 34.64
N HIS A 437 0.09 -3.57 33.59
CA HIS A 437 -0.92 -3.46 32.54
C HIS A 437 -0.96 -2.12 31.80
N GLU A 438 -0.03 -1.20 32.06
CA GLU A 438 0.06 0.05 31.33
C GLU A 438 0.90 -0.13 30.07
N PRO A 439 0.50 0.45 28.92
CA PRO A 439 1.34 0.47 27.73
C PRO A 439 2.66 1.19 28.00
N ARG A 440 3.78 0.59 27.58
CA ARG A 440 5.14 1.14 27.75
C ARG A 440 5.94 1.01 26.46
N THR A 441 6.98 1.83 26.31
CA THR A 441 7.96 1.69 25.23
C THR A 441 9.15 0.88 25.72
N LEU A 442 9.53 -0.14 24.95
CA LEU A 442 10.74 -0.94 25.18
C LEU A 442 11.72 -0.68 24.05
N ARG A 443 13.01 -0.59 24.39
CA ARG A 443 14.10 -0.38 23.42
C ARG A 443 14.98 -1.61 23.35
N LEU A 444 15.10 -2.21 22.17
CA LEU A 444 16.05 -3.27 21.87
C LEU A 444 17.27 -2.65 21.20
N VAL A 445 18.46 -2.91 21.71
CA VAL A 445 19.73 -2.40 21.19
C VAL A 445 20.66 -3.58 20.90
N TYR A 446 21.38 -3.56 19.78
CA TYR A 446 22.39 -4.57 19.47
C TYR A 446 23.78 -3.95 19.32
N PHE A 447 24.79 -4.71 19.74
CA PHE A 447 26.17 -4.25 19.89
C PHE A 447 27.15 -5.13 19.13
N ALA A 448 28.24 -4.53 18.69
CA ALA A 448 29.42 -5.21 18.18
C ALA A 448 30.65 -4.65 18.90
N LEU A 449 31.43 -5.52 19.55
CA LEU A 449 32.61 -5.17 20.33
C LEU A 449 32.31 -4.06 21.36
N GLY A 450 31.16 -4.16 22.04
CA GLY A 450 30.71 -3.20 23.04
C GLY A 450 30.22 -1.85 22.51
N LYS A 451 30.17 -1.64 21.18
CA LYS A 451 29.63 -0.42 20.56
C LYS A 451 28.24 -0.67 19.99
N GLU A 452 27.31 0.23 20.27
CA GLU A 452 25.96 0.20 19.69
C GLU A 452 26.04 0.25 18.17
N GLN A 453 25.28 -0.64 17.51
CA GLN A 453 25.19 -0.71 16.04
C GLN A 453 23.80 -0.34 15.52
N GLY A 454 22.78 -0.45 16.37
CA GLY A 454 21.44 0.02 16.08
C GLY A 454 20.43 -0.34 17.16
N SER A 455 19.25 0.26 17.07
CA SER A 455 18.17 0.06 18.03
C SER A 455 16.77 0.10 17.42
N PHE A 456 15.83 -0.47 18.17
CA PHE A 456 14.41 -0.52 17.84
C PHE A 456 13.57 -0.18 19.06
N ASP A 457 12.70 0.83 18.92
CA ASP A 457 11.76 1.25 19.94
C ASP A 457 10.35 0.76 19.58
N PHE A 458 9.66 0.13 20.51
CA PHE A 458 8.32 -0.41 20.26
C PHE A 458 7.44 -0.45 21.51
N TRP A 459 6.12 -0.51 21.29
CA TRP A 459 5.13 -0.50 22.36
C TRP A 459 4.86 -1.91 22.86
N ILE A 460 4.83 -2.05 24.18
CA ILE A 460 4.41 -3.23 24.93
C ILE A 460 2.92 -3.08 25.26
N SER A 461 2.14 -4.13 24.99
CA SER A 461 0.72 -4.21 25.35
C SER A 461 0.51 -4.23 26.87
N GLY A 462 -0.67 -3.83 27.33
CA GLY A 462 -1.10 -4.02 28.72
C GLY A 462 -1.51 -5.45 29.10
N GLU A 463 -1.38 -6.41 28.18
CA GLU A 463 -1.57 -7.84 28.47
C GLU A 463 -0.44 -8.36 29.38
N ASP A 464 -0.76 -9.25 30.32
CA ASP A 464 0.17 -9.80 31.32
C ASP A 464 1.45 -10.36 30.71
N ARG A 465 1.32 -11.06 29.59
CA ARG A 465 2.42 -11.73 28.92
C ARG A 465 2.18 -11.80 27.42
N SER A 466 3.11 -11.23 26.66
CA SER A 466 3.00 -11.11 25.21
C SER A 466 4.32 -11.41 24.51
N ALA A 467 4.19 -11.93 23.29
CA ALA A 467 5.32 -12.12 22.38
C ALA A 467 5.52 -10.89 21.50
N TYR A 468 6.76 -10.60 21.14
CA TYR A 468 7.15 -9.50 20.25
C TYR A 468 8.19 -9.99 19.24
N LEU A 469 8.01 -9.64 17.97
CA LEU A 469 8.88 -10.05 16.86
C LEU A 469 9.57 -8.82 16.24
N VAL A 470 10.84 -8.61 16.56
CA VAL A 470 11.62 -7.44 16.12
C VAL A 470 12.50 -7.81 14.92
N PRO A 471 12.35 -7.16 13.75
CA PRO A 471 13.09 -7.51 12.53
C PRO A 471 14.47 -6.83 12.47
N VAL A 472 15.44 -7.42 13.16
CA VAL A 472 16.81 -6.88 13.22
C VAL A 472 17.51 -6.88 11.86
N SER A 473 17.09 -7.76 10.93
CA SER A 473 17.51 -7.80 9.51
C SER A 473 17.19 -6.53 8.70
N THR A 474 16.47 -5.56 9.26
CA THR A 474 16.04 -4.34 8.53
C THR A 474 17.04 -3.19 8.61
N GLN A 475 18.14 -3.37 9.35
CA GLN A 475 19.24 -2.40 9.44
C GLN A 475 20.52 -3.00 8.85
N TYR A 476 21.21 -2.25 7.99
CA TYR A 476 22.42 -2.72 7.31
C TYR A 476 23.54 -3.11 8.27
N ASN A 477 23.67 -2.41 9.40
CA ASN A 477 24.68 -2.71 10.42
C ASN A 477 24.56 -4.11 11.00
N TRP A 478 23.37 -4.71 10.96
CA TRP A 478 23.20 -6.12 11.31
C TRP A 478 24.13 -6.98 10.44
N TYR A 479 24.18 -6.76 9.13
CA TYR A 479 24.98 -7.55 8.19
C TYR A 479 26.45 -7.10 8.16
N SER A 480 26.70 -5.79 8.18
CA SER A 480 28.05 -5.24 7.95
C SER A 480 28.95 -5.25 9.18
N LYS A 481 28.42 -5.45 10.39
CA LYS A 481 29.17 -5.40 11.66
C LYS A 481 29.10 -6.72 12.38
N GLN A 482 30.15 -7.16 13.07
CA GLN A 482 30.10 -8.40 13.86
C GLN A 482 29.32 -8.20 15.18
N VAL A 483 28.00 -8.04 15.09
CA VAL A 483 27.08 -8.04 16.23
C VAL A 483 27.26 -9.30 17.08
N ASP A 484 27.49 -9.10 18.37
CA ASP A 484 27.82 -10.14 19.36
C ASP A 484 26.85 -10.19 20.54
N SER A 485 26.05 -9.14 20.75
CA SER A 485 25.17 -9.04 21.90
C SER A 485 23.94 -8.17 21.65
N ILE A 486 22.91 -8.43 22.44
CA ILE A 486 21.64 -7.70 22.45
C ILE A 486 21.35 -7.27 23.89
N VAL A 487 20.93 -6.02 24.06
CA VAL A 487 20.49 -5.46 25.34
C VAL A 487 19.05 -4.96 25.20
N VAL A 488 18.22 -5.27 26.19
CA VAL A 488 16.85 -4.76 26.26
C VAL A 488 16.78 -3.67 27.33
N GLN A 489 16.64 -2.42 26.90
CA GLN A 489 16.51 -1.30 27.82
C GLN A 489 15.05 -1.16 28.25
N ARG A 490 14.82 -1.34 29.54
CA ARG A 490 13.50 -1.20 30.18
C ARG A 490 13.42 0.17 30.86
N PRO A 491 12.38 0.97 30.60
CA PRO A 491 12.21 2.25 31.29
C PRO A 491 11.87 2.08 32.79
N VAL A 492 11.30 0.94 33.17
CA VAL A 492 10.77 0.68 34.51
C VAL A 492 10.95 -0.80 34.92
N PRO A 493 11.01 -1.13 36.23
CA PRO A 493 11.29 -2.49 36.73
C PRO A 493 10.13 -3.50 36.57
N ASP A 494 8.91 -3.03 36.33
CA ASP A 494 7.66 -3.80 36.18
C ASP A 494 7.54 -4.58 34.86
N LEU A 495 8.49 -4.38 33.93
CA LEU A 495 8.65 -5.17 32.72
C LEU A 495 9.68 -6.27 32.95
N SER A 496 9.36 -7.53 32.66
CA SER A 496 10.35 -8.61 32.62
C SER A 496 10.45 -9.21 31.22
N VAL A 497 11.68 -9.43 30.75
CA VAL A 497 11.93 -10.21 29.53
C VAL A 497 12.27 -11.63 29.95
N ASP A 498 11.27 -12.51 29.85
CA ASP A 498 11.37 -13.89 30.33
C ASP A 498 12.23 -14.75 29.40
N LYS A 499 12.12 -14.49 28.10
CA LYS A 499 12.79 -15.27 27.05
C LYS A 499 13.13 -14.37 25.87
N LEU A 500 14.34 -14.58 25.33
CA LEU A 500 14.78 -13.98 24.09
C LEU A 500 15.36 -15.07 23.18
N SER A 501 14.89 -15.14 21.95
CA SER A 501 15.39 -16.07 20.95
C SER A 501 15.56 -15.40 19.60
N LEU A 502 16.57 -15.82 18.84
CA LEU A 502 16.79 -15.39 17.47
C LEU A 502 16.16 -16.40 16.51
N HIS A 503 15.37 -15.92 15.56
CA HIS A 503 14.85 -16.72 14.47
C HIS A 503 15.48 -16.31 13.14
N GLU A 504 15.99 -17.29 12.42
CA GLU A 504 16.43 -17.18 11.04
C GLU A 504 15.34 -17.83 10.16
N GLU A 505 14.74 -17.05 9.27
CA GLU A 505 13.85 -17.58 8.25
C GLU A 505 14.74 -18.03 7.08
N LEU A 506 14.94 -19.35 6.95
CA LEU A 506 15.76 -19.98 5.91
C LEU A 506 15.21 -19.78 4.49
#